data_AF-A0A0R0CZ79-F1
#
_entry.id   AF-A0A0R0CZ79-F1
#
_cell.length_a   1.000
_cell.length_b   1.000
_cell.length_c   1.000
_cell.angle_alpha   90.00
_cell.angle_beta   90.00
_cell.angle_gamma   90.00
#
_symmetry.space_group_name_H-M   'P 1'
#
loop_
_entity.id
_entity.type
_entity.pdbx_description
1 polymer ?
#
loop_
_entity_poly.entity_id
_entity_poly.type
_entity_poly.pdbx_seq_one_letter_code
_entity_poly.pdbx_strand_id
1 'polypeptide(L)' 'MFRAIERWYKGEIKETGGYQAPGILLLPKRHVEYHWTARVARTLVAFYLKHWQWIWGSAIALLGIYVAYLAVPLKQ' A
#
# COMPACT_ATOMS: atom_id res chain seq x y z
N MET A 1 16.97 -11.86 -1.42
CA MET A 1 15.51 -11.62 -1.47
C MET A 1 15.11 -10.23 -0.99
N PHE A 2 15.51 -9.79 0.21
CA PHE A 2 15.19 -8.44 0.73
C PHE A 2 15.52 -7.26 -0.21
N ARG A 3 16.69 -7.31 -0.88
CA ARG A 3 17.10 -6.25 -1.83
C ARG A 3 16.16 -6.12 -3.05
N ALA A 4 15.52 -7.20 -3.48
CA ALA A 4 14.58 -7.18 -4.60
C ALA A 4 13.26 -6.53 -4.19
N ILE A 5 12.79 -6.81 -2.97
CA ILE A 5 11.59 -6.19 -2.38
C ILE A 5 11.83 -4.70 -2.14
N GLU A 6 13.01 -4.34 -1.63
CA GLU A 6 13.37 -2.95 -1.40
C GLU A 6 13.44 -2.15 -2.71
N ARG A 7 14.03 -2.72 -3.77
CA ARG A 7 14.09 -2.10 -5.09
C ARG A 7 12.70 -1.98 -5.72
N TRP A 8 11.86 -3.00 -5.57
CA TRP A 8 10.46 -2.96 -5.99
C TRP A 8 9.64 -1.90 -5.23
N TYR A 9 9.87 -1.75 -3.93
CA TYR A 9 9.17 -0.79 -3.07
C TYR A 9 9.65 0.66 -3.29
N LYS A 10 10.95 0.88 -3.49
CA LYS A 10 11.54 2.19 -3.74
C LYS A 10 11.29 2.70 -5.17
N GLY A 11 10.92 1.83 -6.11
CA GLY A 11 10.78 2.19 -7.52
C GLY A 11 12.13 2.42 -8.18
N GLU A 12 12.16 2.45 -9.52
CA GLU A 12 13.38 2.74 -10.26
C GLU A 12 13.43 4.23 -10.63
N ILE A 13 14.56 4.87 -10.35
CA ILE A 13 14.80 6.26 -10.76
C ILE A 13 15.23 6.21 -12.22
N LYS A 14 14.32 6.56 -13.12
CA LYS A 14 14.68 6.73 -14.53
C LYS A 14 14.96 8.19 -14.81
N GLU A 15 16.13 8.44 -15.37
CA GLU A 15 16.47 9.74 -15.95
C GLU A 15 15.88 9.78 -17.35
N THR A 16 14.90 10.65 -17.57
CA THR A 16 14.43 10.92 -18.93
C THR A 16 15.51 11.74 -19.62
N GLY A 17 16.09 11.20 -20.70
CA GLY A 17 17.19 11.83 -21.43
C GLY A 17 16.83 13.25 -21.84
N GLY A 18 17.66 14.21 -21.45
CA GLY A 18 17.52 15.60 -21.86
C GLY A 18 17.81 15.73 -23.35
N TYR A 19 16.92 16.41 -24.08
CA TYR A 19 17.12 16.74 -25.49
C TYR A 19 17.83 18.10 -25.57
N GLN A 20 19.04 18.15 -26.14
CA GLN A 20 19.70 19.42 -26.48
C GLN A 20 19.42 19.75 -27.94
N ALA A 21 18.60 20.78 -28.16
CA ALA A 21 18.44 21.43 -29.46
C ALA A 21 18.88 22.90 -29.31
N PRO A 22 19.44 23.54 -30.34
CA PRO A 22 19.87 24.94 -30.26
C PRO A 22 18.67 25.84 -29.91
N GLY A 23 18.68 26.41 -28.70
CA GLY A 23 17.63 27.31 -28.18
C GLY A 23 16.65 26.69 -27.17
N ILE A 24 16.67 25.38 -26.91
CA ILE A 24 15.78 24.72 -25.95
C ILE A 24 16.60 23.89 -24.96
N LEU A 25 16.60 24.30 -23.69
CA LEU A 25 17.23 23.57 -22.59
C LEU A 25 16.16 22.77 -21.83
N LEU A 26 15.93 21.51 -22.24
CA LEU A 26 15.11 20.58 -21.47
C LEU A 26 15.97 19.92 -20.38
N LEU A 27 15.86 20.43 -19.15
CA LEU A 27 16.52 19.85 -17.99
C LEU A 27 16.09 18.38 -17.81
N PRO A 28 17.02 17.45 -17.57
CA PRO A 28 16.70 16.04 -17.37
C PRO A 28 15.80 15.91 -16.15
N LYS A 29 14.54 15.53 -16.37
CA LYS A 29 13.57 15.39 -15.30
C LYS A 29 13.68 13.97 -14.75
N ARG A 30 14.29 13.84 -13.57
CA ARG A 30 14.26 12.60 -12.79
C ARG A 30 12.83 12.31 -12.39
N HIS A 31 12.26 11.24 -12.92
CA HIS A 31 10.99 10.72 -12.45
C HIS A 31 11.21 9.35 -11.84
N VAL A 32 10.67 9.16 -10.65
CA VAL A 32 10.67 7.85 -10.01
C VAL A 32 9.46 7.10 -10.56
N GLU A 33 9.71 6.11 -11.41
CA GLU A 33 8.69 5.18 -11.86
C GLU A 33 8.50 4.11 -10.78
N TYR A 34 7.44 4.26 -10.02
CA TYR A 34 7.00 3.25 -9.07
C TYR A 34 6.13 2.22 -9.80
N HIS A 35 6.39 0.93 -9.56
CA HIS A 35 5.45 -0.11 -9.94
C HIS A 35 4.11 0.14 -9.22
N TRP A 36 2.99 0.05 -9.95
CA TRP A 36 1.66 0.32 -9.42
C TRP A 36 1.34 -0.53 -8.18
N THR A 37 1.84 -1.77 -8.15
CA THR A 37 1.71 -2.70 -7.03
C THR A 37 2.40 -2.20 -5.75
N ALA A 38 3.56 -1.54 -5.87
CA ALA A 38 4.26 -0.96 -4.72
C ALA A 38 3.53 0.26 -4.16
N ARG A 39 2.85 1.04 -5.03
CA ARG A 39 1.98 2.14 -4.60
C ARG A 39 0.76 1.61 -3.84
N VAL A 40 0.10 0.56 -4.34
CA VAL A 40 -1.02 -0.09 -3.66
C VAL A 40 -0.60 -0.67 -2.31
N ALA A 41 0.53 -1.36 -2.23
CA ALA A 41 1.06 -1.90 -0.98
C ALA A 41 1.32 -0.79 0.05
N ARG A 42 1.91 0.33 -0.36
CA ARG A 42 2.08 1.52 0.50
C ARG A 42 0.76 2.05 1.03
N THR A 43 -0.22 2.20 0.15
CA THR A 43 -1.54 2.70 0.54
C THR A 43 -2.25 1.75 1.50
N LEU A 44 -2.18 0.44 1.25
CA LEU A 44 -2.75 -0.58 2.15
C LEU A 44 -2.08 -0.57 3.52
N VAL A 45 -0.75 -0.51 3.57
CA VAL A 45 0.00 -0.46 4.82
C VAL A 45 -0.31 0.84 5.57
N ALA A 46 -0.34 1.99 4.88
CA ALA A 46 -0.70 3.26 5.48
C ALA A 46 -2.15 3.27 6.00
N PHE A 47 -3.08 2.69 5.24
CA PHE A 47 -4.48 2.53 5.64
C PHE A 47 -4.59 1.65 6.89
N TYR A 48 -3.90 0.51 6.90
CA TYR A 48 -3.85 -0.38 8.05
C TYR A 48 -3.27 0.34 9.28
N LEU A 49 -2.11 0.99 9.16
CA LEU A 49 -1.51 1.76 10.26
C LEU A 49 -2.38 2.92 10.76
N LYS A 50 -3.23 3.50 9.90
CA LYS A 50 -4.14 4.58 10.29
C LYS A 50 -5.42 4.05 10.96
N HIS A 51 -5.91 2.89 10.53
CA HIS A 51 -7.21 2.35 10.91
C HIS A 51 -7.13 1.03 11.69
N TRP A 52 -5.95 0.60 12.13
CA TRP A 52 -5.76 -0.68 12.84
C TRP A 52 -6.70 -0.82 14.04
N GLN A 53 -6.92 0.26 14.80
CA GLN A 53 -7.84 0.27 15.94
C GLN A 53 -9.26 -0.12 15.56
N TRP A 54 -9.76 0.39 14.42
CA TRP A 54 -11.07 0.07 13.90
C TRP A 54 -11.14 -1.35 13.32
N ILE A 55 -10.08 -1.79 12.64
CA ILE A 55 -9.99 -3.15 12.09
C ILE A 55 -10.09 -4.18 13.23
N TRP A 56 -9.30 -4.00 14.29
CA TRP A 56 -9.31 -4.89 15.44
C TRP A 56 -10.58 -4.74 16.28
N GLY A 57 -11.10 -3.52 16.47
CA GLY A 57 -12.36 -3.28 17.17
C GLY A 57 -13.55 -3.97 16.49
N SER A 58 -13.68 -3.82 15.18
CA SER A 58 -14.71 -4.52 14.40
C SER A 58 -14.52 -6.04 14.40
N ALA A 59 -13.29 -6.53 14.29
CA ALA A 59 -13.01 -7.96 14.36
C ALA A 59 -13.43 -8.57 15.71
N ILE A 60 -13.08 -7.92 16.82
CA ILE A 60 -13.46 -8.36 18.17
C ILE A 60 -14.98 -8.32 18.34
N ALA A 61 -15.65 -7.26 17.88
CA ALA A 61 -17.11 -7.17 17.94
C ALA A 61 -17.79 -8.29 17.15
N LEU A 62 -17.33 -8.57 15.93
CA LEU A 62 -17.84 -9.67 15.11
C LEU A 62 -17.61 -11.03 15.76
N LEU A 63 -16.43 -11.26 16.33
CA LEU A 63 -16.13 -12.49 17.08
C LEU A 63 -17.03 -12.62 18.31
N GLY A 64 -17.25 -11.53 19.05
CA GLY A 64 -18.16 -11.52 20.20
C GLY A 64 -19.58 -11.88 19.81
N ILE A 65 -20.09 -11.31 18.71
CA ILE A 65 -21.42 -11.65 18.17
C ILE A 65 -21.46 -13.10 17.71
N TYR A 66 -20.43 -13.58 17.03
CA TYR A 66 -20.36 -14.96 16.56
C TYR A 66 -20.35 -15.97 17.71
N VAL A 67 -19.58 -15.71 18.76
CA VAL A 67 -19.58 -16.53 19.99
C VAL A 67 -20.93 -16.47 20.68
N ALA A 68 -21.54 -15.28 20.80
CA ALA A 68 -22.86 -15.14 21.38
C ALA A 68 -23.92 -15.92 20.59
N TYR A 69 -23.86 -15.89 19.26
CA TYR A 69 -24.74 -16.67 18.39
C TYR A 69 -24.62 -18.17 18.63
N LEU A 70 -23.39 -18.69 18.77
CA LEU A 70 -23.16 -20.11 19.09
C LEU A 70 -23.57 -20.47 20.52
N ALA A 71 -23.48 -19.53 21.45
CA ALA A 71 -23.84 -19.73 22.86
C ALA A 71 -25.34 -19.63 23.12
N VAL A 72 -26.14 -19.07 22.19
CA VAL A 72 -27.60 -19.09 22.29
C VAL A 72 -28.06 -20.53 22.05
N PRO A 73 -28.64 -21.21 23.07
CA PRO A 73 -29.22 -22.52 22.85
C PRO A 73 -30.39 -22.35 21.88
N LEU A 74 -30.36 -23.10 20.76
CA LEU A 74 -31.53 -23.30 19.92
C LEU A 74 -32.62 -23.85 20.84
N LYS A 75 -33.60 -23.01 21.21
CA LYS A 75 -34.83 -23.48 21.85
C LYS A 75 -35.50 -24.42 20.84
N GLN A 76 -35.28 -25.72 21.00
CA GLN A 76 -36.17 -26.78 20.53
C GLN A 76 -37.35 -26.88 21.48
#